data_AF-A0A0C3E8C7-F1
#
_entry.id   AF-A0A0C3E8C7-F1
#
_cell.length_a   1.000
_cell.length_b   1.000
_cell.length_c   1.000
_cell.angle_alpha   90.00
_cell.angle_beta   90.00
_cell.angle_gamma   90.00
#
_symmetry.space_group_name_H-M   'P 1'
#
loop_
_entity.id
_entity.type
_entity.pdbx_description
1 polymer ?
#
loop_
_entity_poly.entity_id
_entity_poly.type
_entity_poly.pdbx_seq_one_letter_code
_entity_poly.pdbx_strand_id
1 'polypeptide(L)'
;SDKDNPWGTLHVHVLPLFNEEPLRVPIEDLNTLVRRHIQTVLAASPSKALATLHADARELIGAGMVTLNAKLAAVSDELLMSRLVEVWSFFWDNVLPYVEGV
;
A
#
# COMPACT_ATOMS: atom_id res chain seq x y z
N SER A 1 -5.07 -6.07 20.80
CA SER A 1 -5.07 -4.60 20.79
C SER A 1 -4.05 -4.21 19.73
N ASP A 2 -4.42 -3.44 18.71
CA ASP A 2 -3.65 -3.22 17.45
C ASP A 2 -2.19 -2.75 17.62
N LYS A 3 -1.75 -2.47 18.85
CA LYS A 3 -0.37 -2.13 19.22
C LYS A 3 0.67 -3.23 18.92
N ASP A 4 0.25 -4.49 18.77
CA ASP A 4 1.17 -5.62 18.52
C ASP A 4 1.34 -5.97 17.03
N ASN A 5 0.66 -5.29 16.11
CA ASN A 5 0.77 -5.54 14.67
C ASN A 5 1.07 -4.26 13.88
N PRO A 6 2.34 -3.83 13.79
CA PRO A 6 2.72 -2.61 13.06
C PRO A 6 2.36 -2.69 11.57
N TRP A 7 2.43 -3.88 10.97
CA TRP A 7 2.08 -4.10 9.56
C TRP A 7 0.57 -3.96 9.33
N GLY A 8 -0.26 -4.55 10.18
CA GLY A 8 -1.70 -4.38 10.12
C GLY A 8 -2.13 -2.93 10.29
N THR A 9 -1.46 -2.19 11.17
CA THR A 9 -1.71 -0.74 11.34
C THR A 9 -1.32 0.04 10.07
N LEU A 10 -0.21 -0.33 9.42
CA LEU A 10 0.19 0.28 8.16
C LEU A 10 -0.89 0.09 7.07
N HIS A 11 -1.47 -1.11 6.97
CA HIS A 11 -2.55 -1.39 6.00
C HIS A 11 -3.75 -0.44 6.19
N VAL A 12 -4.16 -0.21 7.45
CA VAL A 12 -5.28 0.68 7.78
C VAL A 12 -5.05 2.11 7.28
N HIS A 13 -3.80 2.58 7.29
CA HIS A 13 -3.46 3.92 6.82
C HIS A 13 -3.19 4.03 5.32
N VAL A 14 -2.61 2.99 4.71
CA VAL A 14 -2.17 3.01 3.30
C VAL A 14 -3.28 2.59 2.34
N LEU A 15 -4.10 1.58 2.67
CA LEU A 15 -5.14 1.10 1.75
C LEU A 15 -6.18 2.16 1.36
N PRO A 16 -6.61 3.09 2.25
CA PRO A 16 -7.50 4.18 1.87
C PRO A 16 -6.93 5.09 0.77
N LEU A 17 -5.60 5.21 0.64
CA LEU A 17 -4.98 6.02 -0.43
C LEU A 17 -5.39 5.51 -1.82
N PHE A 18 -5.52 4.19 -1.99
CA PHE A 18 -5.97 3.61 -3.26
C PHE A 18 -7.43 3.95 -3.60
N ASN A 19 -8.20 4.43 -2.60
CA ASN A 19 -9.55 4.91 -2.74
C ASN A 19 -9.64 6.45 -2.81
N GLU A 20 -8.55 7.16 -3.14
CA GLU A 20 -8.48 8.64 -3.19
C GLU A 20 -8.72 9.32 -1.83
N GLU A 21 -8.67 8.58 -0.73
CA GLU A 21 -8.72 9.19 0.59
C GLU A 21 -7.36 9.79 0.95
N PRO A 22 -7.32 10.98 1.57
CA PRO A 22 -6.07 11.60 1.96
C PRO A 22 -5.41 10.80 3.08
N LEU A 23 -4.08 10.91 3.16
CA LEU A 23 -3.34 10.36 4.28
C LEU A 23 -3.80 11.00 5.59
N ARG A 24 -4.20 10.17 6.55
CA ARG A 24 -4.76 10.63 7.84
C ARG A 24 -3.72 10.80 8.95
N VAL A 25 -2.47 10.43 8.68
CA VAL A 25 -1.33 10.47 9.61
C VAL A 25 -0.10 11.03 8.90
N PRO A 26 0.86 11.62 9.61
CA PRO A 26 2.15 11.98 9.02
C PRO A 26 2.87 10.78 8.38
N ILE A 27 3.64 11.02 7.32
CA ILE A 27 4.40 9.95 6.64
C ILE A 27 5.47 9.35 7.57
N GLU A 28 5.99 10.13 8.51
CA GLU A 28 6.94 9.70 9.53
C GLU A 28 6.37 8.62 10.46
N ASP A 29 5.06 8.64 10.71
CA ASP A 29 4.38 7.62 11.50
C ASP A 29 4.32 6.30 10.71
N LEU A 30 4.07 6.35 9.40
CA LEU A 30 4.15 5.18 8.52
C LEU A 30 5.56 4.60 8.51
N ASN A 31 6.58 5.45 8.39
CA ASN A 31 7.99 5.03 8.41
C ASN A 31 8.33 4.33 9.73
N THR A 32 7.76 4.78 10.84
CA THR A 32 7.92 4.13 12.15
C THR A 32 7.29 2.73 12.15
N LEU A 33 6.11 2.55 11.56
CA LEU A 33 5.45 1.24 11.43
C LEU A 33 6.27 0.28 10.55
N VAL A 34 6.77 0.76 9.40
CA VAL A 34 7.61 -0.05 8.50
C VAL A 34 8.89 -0.49 9.20
N ARG A 35 9.59 0.41 9.90
CA ARG A 35 10.81 0.08 10.65
C ARG A 35 10.57 -0.98 11.72
N ARG A 36 9.46 -0.87 12.48
CA ARG A 36 9.07 -1.87 13.48
C ARG A 36 8.76 -3.22 12.85
N HIS A 37 8.06 -3.23 11.71
CA HIS A 37 7.79 -4.46 10.97
C HIS A 37 9.09 -5.15 10.51
N ILE A 38 10.00 -4.40 9.89
CA ILE A 38 11.31 -4.90 9.47
C ILE A 38 12.08 -5.50 10.66
N GLN A 39 12.14 -4.81 11.79
CA GLN A 39 12.78 -5.31 13.01
C GLN A 39 12.15 -6.61 13.51
N THR A 40 10.82 -6.70 13.47
CA THR A 40 10.07 -7.88 13.91
C THR A 40 10.36 -9.08 13.01
N VAL A 41 10.32 -8.88 11.68
CA VAL A 41 10.60 -9.95 10.70
C VAL A 41 12.06 -10.41 10.78
N LEU A 42 13.00 -9.48 10.92
CA LEU A 42 14.42 -9.79 11.11
C LEU A 42 14.67 -10.58 12.40
N ALA A 43 14.04 -10.17 13.51
CA ALA A 43 14.18 -10.87 14.79
C ALA A 43 13.58 -12.29 14.74
N ALA A 44 12.48 -12.48 14.01
CA ALA A 44 11.79 -13.76 13.92
C ALA A 44 12.57 -14.78 13.07
N SER A 45 13.10 -14.38 11.91
CA SER A 45 13.84 -15.30 11.04
C SER A 45 14.75 -14.54 10.05
N PRO A 46 15.99 -14.18 10.43
CA PRO A 46 16.90 -13.39 9.59
C PRO A 46 17.10 -13.97 8.19
N SER A 47 17.24 -15.29 8.08
CA SER A 47 17.49 -15.97 6.80
C SER A 47 16.31 -15.94 5.82
N LYS A 48 15.09 -15.68 6.32
CA LYS A 48 13.86 -15.57 5.53
C LYS A 48 13.35 -14.15 5.42
N ALA A 49 13.97 -13.20 6.13
CA ALA A 49 13.44 -11.87 6.31
C ALA A 49 13.16 -11.14 5.00
N LEU A 50 14.08 -11.22 4.03
CA LEU A 50 13.89 -10.61 2.71
C LEU A 50 12.68 -11.20 1.97
N ALA A 51 12.51 -12.53 2.00
CA ALA A 51 11.39 -13.20 1.35
C ALA A 51 10.05 -12.83 2.00
N THR A 52 10.02 -12.77 3.34
CA THR A 52 8.83 -12.33 4.10
C THR A 52 8.48 -10.89 3.78
N LEU A 53 9.43 -9.95 3.88
CA LEU A 53 9.19 -8.54 3.57
C LEU A 53 8.73 -8.32 2.12
N HIS A 54 9.28 -9.08 1.17
CA HIS A 54 8.83 -9.05 -0.22
C HIS A 54 7.38 -9.53 -0.36
N ALA A 55 7.02 -10.65 0.28
CA ALA A 55 5.67 -11.18 0.25
C ALA A 55 4.67 -10.19 0.88
N ASP A 56 5.02 -9.62 2.03
CA ASP A 56 4.21 -8.64 2.73
C ASP A 56 3.95 -7.39 1.89
N ALA A 57 5.01 -6.81 1.28
CA ALA A 57 4.89 -5.65 0.40
C ALA A 57 4.05 -5.96 -0.83
N ARG A 58 4.24 -7.13 -1.44
CA ARG A 58 3.44 -7.59 -2.58
C ARG A 58 1.96 -7.73 -2.20
N GLU A 59 1.66 -8.24 -1.01
CA GLU A 59 0.30 -8.38 -0.50
C GLU A 59 -0.36 -7.01 -0.29
N LEU A 60 0.33 -6.07 0.36
CA LEU A 60 -0.19 -4.71 0.58
C LEU A 60 -0.51 -4.01 -0.74
N ILE A 61 0.41 -4.03 -1.70
CA ILE A 61 0.21 -3.43 -3.02
C ILE A 61 -0.93 -4.16 -3.75
N GLY A 62 -0.94 -5.50 -3.71
CA GLY A 62 -1.99 -6.31 -4.32
C GLY A 62 -3.38 -5.99 -3.78
N ALA A 63 -3.52 -5.83 -2.47
CA ALA A 63 -4.77 -5.44 -1.83
C ALA A 63 -5.25 -4.06 -2.29
N GLY A 64 -4.36 -3.07 -2.36
CA GLY A 64 -4.69 -1.75 -2.90
C GLY A 64 -5.08 -1.77 -4.38
N MET A 65 -4.39 -2.59 -5.19
CA MET A 65 -4.68 -2.74 -6.62
C MET A 65 -6.07 -3.30 -6.91
N VAL A 66 -6.64 -4.12 -6.01
CA VAL A 66 -8.04 -4.57 -6.14
C VAL A 66 -9.01 -3.38 -6.15
N THR A 67 -8.78 -2.37 -5.31
CA THR A 67 -9.57 -1.13 -5.27
C THR A 67 -9.48 -0.36 -6.59
N LEU A 68 -8.28 -0.21 -7.16
CA LEU A 68 -8.10 0.46 -8.45
C LEU A 68 -8.74 -0.33 -9.59
N ASN A 69 -8.62 -1.66 -9.59
CA ASN A 69 -9.26 -2.51 -10.59
C ASN A 69 -10.79 -2.41 -10.52
N ALA A 70 -11.38 -2.31 -9.33
CA ALA A 70 -12.82 -2.11 -9.17
C ALA A 70 -13.31 -0.81 -9.81
N LYS A 71 -12.48 0.25 -9.86
CA LYS A 71 -12.79 1.51 -10.56
C LYS A 71 -12.84 1.38 -12.09
N LEU A 72 -12.25 0.31 -12.64
CA LEU A 72 -12.25 0.02 -14.07
C LEU A 72 -13.38 -0.93 -14.48
N ALA A 73 -13.84 -1.79 -13.56
CA ALA A 73 -14.82 -2.83 -13.84
C ALA A 73 -16.20 -2.32 -14.31
N ALA A 74 -16.54 -1.07 -14.02
CA ALA A 74 -17.83 -0.45 -14.39
C ALA A 74 -17.76 0.48 -15.61
N VAL A 75 -16.61 0.56 -16.29
CA VAL A 75 -16.37 1.50 -17.39
C VAL A 75 -16.70 0.84 -18.72
N SER A 76 -17.38 1.54 -19.62
CA SER A 76 -17.60 1.07 -20.99
C SER A 76 -16.28 1.01 -21.76
N ASP A 77 -16.18 0.09 -22.73
CA ASP A 77 -14.98 -0.08 -23.55
C ASP A 77 -14.50 1.22 -24.21
N GLU A 78 -15.43 2.08 -24.65
CA GLU A 78 -15.14 3.37 -25.28
C GLU A 78 -14.38 4.34 -24.35
N LEU A 79 -14.61 4.25 -23.04
CA LEU A 79 -14.01 5.11 -22.03
C LEU A 79 -12.88 4.43 -21.25
N LEU A 80 -12.72 3.11 -21.40
CA LEU A 80 -11.80 2.30 -20.61
C LEU A 80 -10.37 2.79 -20.70
N MET A 81 -9.89 3.12 -21.90
CA MET A 81 -8.52 3.64 -22.09
C MET A 81 -8.29 4.96 -21.36
N SER A 82 -9.25 5.90 -21.44
CA SER A 82 -9.15 7.18 -20.74
C SER A 82 -9.15 6.98 -19.23
N ARG A 83 -10.03 6.11 -18.73
CA ARG A 83 -10.13 5.83 -17.28
C ARG A 83 -8.89 5.08 -16.77
N LEU A 84 -8.33 4.18 -17.57
CA LEU A 84 -7.08 3.50 -17.24
C LEU A 84 -5.95 4.50 -17.07
N VAL A 85 -5.77 5.42 -18.03
CA VAL A 85 -4.74 6.47 -17.93
C VAL A 85 -4.94 7.31 -16.67
N GLU A 86 -6.17 7.72 -16.36
CA GLU A 86 -6.47 8.51 -15.16
C GLU A 86 -6.13 7.75 -13.86
N VAL A 87 -6.53 6.48 -13.76
CA VAL A 87 -6.23 5.62 -12.61
C VAL A 87 -4.72 5.41 -12.46
N TRP A 88 -3.99 5.28 -13.57
CA TRP A 88 -2.54 5.15 -13.57
C TRP A 88 -1.86 6.47 -13.19
N SER A 89 -2.26 7.60 -13.76
CA SER A 89 -1.75 8.91 -13.33
C SER A 89 -1.97 9.11 -11.83
N PHE A 90 -3.17 8.78 -11.33
CA PHE A 90 -3.47 8.86 -9.90
C PHE A 90 -2.51 8.05 -9.03
N PHE A 91 -2.27 6.77 -9.34
CA PHE A 91 -1.36 5.96 -8.53
C PHE A 91 0.06 6.54 -8.54
N TRP A 92 0.55 7.00 -9.68
CA TRP A 92 1.92 7.51 -9.83
C TRP A 92 2.11 8.82 -9.06
N ASP A 93 1.10 9.68 -9.06
CA ASP A 93 1.19 11.01 -8.47
C ASP A 93 0.79 11.02 -6.97
N ASN A 94 -0.07 10.11 -6.53
CA ASN A 94 -0.72 10.20 -5.21
C ASN A 94 -0.57 8.96 -4.33
N VAL A 95 -0.17 7.80 -4.87
CA VAL A 95 0.00 6.57 -4.07
C VAL A 95 1.48 6.22 -3.97
N LEU A 96 2.15 6.10 -5.12
CA LEU A 96 3.56 5.71 -5.20
C LEU A 96 4.49 6.60 -4.36
N PRO A 97 4.34 7.95 -4.32
CA PRO A 97 5.23 8.79 -3.52
C PRO A 97 5.21 8.48 -2.03
N TYR A 98 4.06 8.04 -1.49
CA TYR A 98 3.95 7.64 -0.08
C TYR A 98 4.51 6.25 0.18
N VAL A 99 4.49 5.37 -0.83
CA VAL A 99 5.10 4.04 -0.76
C VAL A 99 6.62 4.12 -0.89
N GLU A 100 7.13 5.05 -1.71
CA GLU A 100 8.57 5.28 -1.95
C GLU A 100 9.22 6.23 -0.93
N GLY A 101 8.44 7.06 -0.23
CA GLY A 101 8.93 8.03 0.76
C GLY A 101 9.47 7.41 2.07
N VAL A 102 9.73 6.10 2.08
CA VAL A 102 10.12 5.29 3.26
C VAL A 102 11.62 5.01 3.27
#